data_AF-A0A7S7NXW9-F1
#
_entry.id   AF-A0A7S7NXW9-F1
#
_cell.length_a   1.000
_cell.length_b   1.000
_cell.length_c   1.000
_cell.angle_alpha   90.00
_cell.angle_beta   90.00
_cell.angle_gamma   90.00
#
_symmetry.space_group_name_H-M   'P 1'
#
loop_
_entity.id
_entity.type
_entity.pdbx_description
1 polymer ?
#
loop_
_entity_poly.entity_id
_entity_poly.type
_entity_poly.pdbx_seq_one_letter_code
_entity_poly.pdbx_strand_id
1 'polypeptide(L)'
;MLQRIADGRTDLVFEHVAAGNSPASLADGHSLLQWCAYYGDVSAIRFLLANGEPLASLGDNFDLNGAAFHGHWRLCEYLIENGADVNQALPETGETPLHAALSKSNRWKYTPVVKLLLARGADPSRTTIPGRETGGFMRDCRTKGETALHRAAAFGNEEDIRSLLGAGAKVDALDANGDSPLSWASWYLRPGAVLGLLCYGPYRIRAERTKDTTCEPATGSMERDLLGRPHY
;
A
#
# COMPACT_ATOMS: atom_id res chain seq x y z
N MET A 1 -14.41 27.85 -5.82
CA MET A 1 -14.51 27.14 -4.53
C MET A 1 -14.21 25.66 -4.73
N LEU A 2 -14.99 24.96 -5.56
CA LEU A 2 -14.80 23.54 -5.89
C LEU A 2 -13.36 23.17 -6.29
N GLN A 3 -12.70 23.96 -7.14
CA GLN A 3 -11.30 23.71 -7.49
C GLN A 3 -10.36 23.65 -6.28
N ARG A 4 -10.55 24.55 -5.30
CA ARG A 4 -9.71 24.58 -4.10
C ARG A 4 -9.91 23.32 -3.25
N ILE A 5 -11.14 22.78 -3.24
CA ILE A 5 -11.43 21.49 -2.59
C ILE A 5 -10.70 20.36 -3.32
N ALA A 6 -10.75 20.35 -4.66
CA ALA A 6 -10.02 19.40 -5.48
C ALA A 6 -8.49 19.52 -5.29
N ASP A 7 -7.97 20.70 -5.00
CA ASP A 7 -6.55 20.95 -4.69
C ASP A 7 -6.16 20.55 -3.24
N GLY A 8 -7.11 20.09 -2.42
CA GLY A 8 -6.88 19.58 -1.07
C GLY A 8 -7.39 20.43 0.09
N ARG A 9 -8.09 21.53 -0.17
CA ARG A 9 -8.79 22.31 0.87
C ARG A 9 -10.14 21.68 1.20
N THR A 10 -10.12 20.48 1.75
CA THR A 10 -11.32 19.71 2.16
C THR A 10 -12.13 20.42 3.25
N ASP A 11 -11.51 21.33 4.00
CA ASP A 11 -12.16 22.22 4.96
C ASP A 11 -13.22 23.14 4.32
N LEU A 12 -13.08 23.48 3.03
CA LEU A 12 -14.06 24.31 2.33
C LEU A 12 -15.37 23.58 2.05
N VAL A 13 -15.44 22.26 2.26
CA VAL A 13 -16.69 21.50 2.12
C VAL A 13 -17.76 21.99 3.09
N PHE A 14 -17.37 22.36 4.32
CA PHE A 14 -18.30 22.89 5.32
C PHE A 14 -18.93 24.20 4.85
N GLU A 15 -18.11 25.12 4.35
CA GLU A 15 -18.56 26.40 3.80
C GLU A 15 -19.42 26.22 2.55
N HIS A 16 -19.04 25.27 1.68
CA HIS A 16 -19.75 25.01 0.42
C HIS A 16 -21.20 24.57 0.67
N VAL A 17 -21.40 23.62 1.59
CA VAL A 17 -22.73 23.14 1.97
C VAL A 17 -23.49 24.19 2.80
N ALA A 18 -22.81 24.91 3.70
CA ALA A 18 -23.43 25.99 4.47
C ALA A 18 -23.94 27.15 3.59
N ALA A 19 -23.32 27.38 2.42
CA ALA A 19 -23.78 28.33 1.43
C ALA A 19 -25.01 27.85 0.62
N GLY A 20 -25.57 26.68 0.95
CA GLY A 20 -26.75 26.11 0.29
C GLY A 20 -26.47 25.36 -1.01
N ASN A 21 -25.19 25.11 -1.32
CA ASN A 21 -24.84 24.30 -2.49
C ASN A 21 -25.01 22.81 -2.20
N SER A 22 -25.24 22.03 -3.26
CA SER A 22 -25.40 20.58 -3.14
C SER A 22 -24.12 19.91 -2.62
N PRO A 23 -24.20 19.00 -1.63
CA PRO A 23 -23.06 18.18 -1.20
C PRO A 23 -22.59 17.21 -2.31
N ALA A 24 -23.46 16.92 -3.29
CA ALA A 24 -23.19 16.10 -4.48
C ALA A 24 -22.44 16.84 -5.59
N SER A 25 -21.90 18.03 -5.30
CA SER A 25 -21.21 18.83 -6.31
C SER A 25 -19.99 18.08 -6.86
N LEU A 26 -19.74 18.22 -8.16
CA LEU A 26 -18.59 17.63 -8.82
C LEU A 26 -17.50 18.69 -9.01
N ALA A 27 -16.26 18.33 -8.73
CA ALA A 27 -15.05 19.09 -9.03
C ALA A 27 -14.13 18.21 -9.89
N ASP A 28 -13.75 18.67 -11.08
CA ASP A 28 -12.95 17.91 -12.06
C ASP A 28 -13.50 16.50 -12.37
N GLY A 29 -14.83 16.37 -12.40
CA GLY A 29 -15.51 15.09 -12.67
C GLY A 29 -15.63 14.14 -11.48
N HIS A 30 -15.07 14.49 -10.32
CA HIS A 30 -15.14 13.72 -9.08
C HIS A 30 -16.02 14.39 -8.03
N SER A 31 -16.71 13.60 -7.20
CA SER A 31 -17.54 14.15 -6.12
C SER A 31 -16.68 14.76 -5.01
N LEU A 32 -17.26 15.70 -4.24
CA LEU A 32 -16.61 16.23 -3.04
C LEU A 32 -16.21 15.10 -2.08
N LEU A 33 -17.04 14.06 -1.98
CA LEU A 33 -16.77 12.88 -1.15
C LEU A 33 -15.51 12.13 -1.61
N GLN A 34 -15.35 11.92 -2.92
CA GLN A 34 -14.18 11.27 -3.51
C GLN A 34 -12.90 12.08 -3.25
N TRP A 35 -12.94 13.41 -3.39
CA TRP A 35 -11.80 14.26 -3.02
C TRP A 35 -11.47 14.16 -1.54
N CYS A 36 -12.47 14.18 -0.66
CA CYS A 36 -12.24 14.02 0.78
C CYS A 36 -11.61 12.66 1.11
N ALA A 37 -12.01 11.59 0.43
CA ALA A 37 -11.39 10.27 0.57
C ALA A 37 -9.94 10.24 0.05
N TYR A 38 -9.67 10.87 -1.10
CA TYR A 38 -8.32 11.01 -1.65
C TYR A 38 -7.36 11.69 -0.66
N TYR A 39 -7.83 12.74 0.03
CA TYR A 39 -7.06 13.46 1.06
C TYR A 39 -7.13 12.84 2.46
N GLY A 40 -8.05 11.90 2.69
CA GLY A 40 -8.20 11.19 3.96
C GLY A 40 -8.93 11.98 5.04
N ASP A 41 -9.73 12.98 4.67
CA ASP A 41 -10.47 13.82 5.61
C ASP A 41 -11.78 13.15 6.05
N VAL A 42 -11.67 12.36 7.11
CA VAL A 42 -12.81 11.65 7.72
C VAL A 42 -13.87 12.62 8.26
N SER A 43 -13.48 13.81 8.70
CA SER A 43 -14.43 14.80 9.24
C SER A 43 -15.30 15.36 8.13
N ALA A 44 -14.69 15.74 6.99
CA ALA A 44 -15.42 16.20 5.81
C ALA A 44 -16.30 15.09 5.22
N ILE A 45 -15.82 13.84 5.19
CA ILE A 45 -16.61 12.67 4.77
C ILE A 45 -17.85 12.54 5.65
N ARG A 46 -17.70 12.46 6.98
CA ARG A 46 -18.83 12.32 7.90
C ARG A 46 -19.85 13.44 7.74
N PHE A 47 -19.37 14.66 7.50
CA PHE A 47 -20.23 15.81 7.25
C PHE A 47 -21.01 15.71 5.94
N LEU A 48 -20.37 15.31 4.84
CA LEU A 48 -21.05 15.09 3.56
C LEU A 48 -22.12 14.00 3.67
N LEU A 49 -21.81 12.90 4.36
CA LEU A 49 -22.76 11.81 4.60
C LEU A 49 -23.97 12.27 5.43
N ALA A 50 -23.74 13.08 6.47
CA ALA A 50 -24.81 13.68 7.27
C ALA A 50 -25.71 14.63 6.46
N ASN A 51 -25.21 15.15 5.34
CA ASN A 51 -25.95 16.02 4.42
C ASN A 51 -26.55 15.26 3.21
N GLY A 52 -26.61 13.93 3.26
CA GLY A 52 -27.35 13.12 2.30
C GLY A 52 -26.52 12.46 1.21
N GLU A 53 -25.19 12.60 1.22
CA GLU A 53 -24.34 11.77 0.35
C GLU A 53 -24.30 10.32 0.85
N PRO A 54 -24.51 9.32 -0.01
CA PRO A 54 -24.31 7.94 0.37
C PRO A 54 -22.83 7.56 0.36
N LEU A 55 -22.39 6.74 1.32
CA LEU A 55 -21.00 6.26 1.36
C LEU A 55 -20.62 5.45 0.10
N ALA A 56 -21.62 4.79 -0.52
CA ALA A 56 -21.46 4.07 -1.77
C ALA A 56 -20.99 4.95 -2.95
N SER A 57 -21.12 6.29 -2.87
CA SER A 57 -20.60 7.23 -3.87
C SER A 57 -19.07 7.18 -4.00
N LEU A 58 -18.35 6.60 -3.03
CA LEU A 58 -16.91 6.38 -3.13
C LEU A 58 -16.53 5.33 -4.17
N GLY A 59 -17.45 4.43 -4.52
CA GLY A 59 -17.21 3.34 -5.47
C GLY A 59 -17.14 1.99 -4.79
N ASP A 60 -16.52 1.03 -5.49
CA ASP A 60 -16.46 -0.35 -5.05
C ASP A 60 -15.67 -0.49 -3.75
N ASN A 61 -16.16 -1.32 -2.83
CA ASN A 61 -15.63 -1.48 -1.48
C ASN A 61 -15.41 -0.17 -0.69
N PHE A 62 -16.19 0.87 -1.00
CA PHE A 62 -16.02 2.22 -0.45
C PHE A 62 -14.61 2.81 -0.61
N ASP A 63 -13.89 2.41 -1.67
CA ASP A 63 -12.51 2.81 -1.95
C ASP A 63 -11.51 2.51 -0.82
N LEU A 64 -11.69 1.39 -0.10
CA LEU A 64 -10.74 0.95 0.92
C LEU A 64 -9.32 0.75 0.36
N ASN A 65 -9.20 0.31 -0.91
CA ASN A 65 -7.92 0.19 -1.60
C ASN A 65 -7.23 1.55 -1.79
N GLY A 66 -7.95 2.58 -2.24
CA GLY A 66 -7.42 3.95 -2.35
C GLY A 66 -7.00 4.50 -0.99
N ALA A 67 -7.86 4.37 0.03
CA ALA A 67 -7.54 4.79 1.40
C ALA A 67 -6.25 4.13 1.93
N ALA A 68 -6.07 2.83 1.67
CA ALA A 68 -4.88 2.10 2.04
C ALA A 68 -3.64 2.54 1.25
N PHE A 69 -3.77 2.72 -0.07
CA PHE A 69 -2.71 3.20 -0.96
C PHE A 69 -2.22 4.61 -0.63
N HIS A 70 -3.10 5.46 -0.09
CA HIS A 70 -2.75 6.78 0.40
C HIS A 70 -2.28 6.77 1.86
N GLY A 71 -2.45 5.68 2.61
CA GLY A 71 -1.97 5.54 3.99
C GLY A 71 -2.89 6.20 5.01
N HIS A 72 -4.18 6.31 4.70
CA HIS A 72 -5.16 6.99 5.54
C HIS A 72 -5.79 6.01 6.54
N TRP A 73 -5.06 5.69 7.62
CA TRP A 73 -5.50 4.65 8.56
C TRP A 73 -6.86 4.94 9.23
N ARG A 74 -7.16 6.21 9.58
CA ARG A 74 -8.46 6.59 10.15
C ARG A 74 -9.60 6.41 9.16
N LEU A 75 -9.34 6.67 7.88
CA LEU A 75 -10.32 6.43 6.83
C LEU A 75 -10.53 4.94 6.65
N CYS A 76 -9.46 4.15 6.58
CA CYS A 76 -9.57 2.68 6.49
C CYS A 76 -10.40 2.11 7.65
N GLU A 77 -10.15 2.57 8.88
CA GLU A 77 -10.90 2.12 10.07
C GLU A 77 -12.38 2.45 9.93
N TYR A 78 -12.70 3.70 9.56
CA TYR A 78 -14.06 4.13 9.32
C TYR A 78 -14.76 3.31 8.22
N LEU A 79 -14.10 3.05 7.10
CA LEU A 79 -14.69 2.29 5.99
C LEU A 79 -14.96 0.83 6.39
N ILE A 80 -14.04 0.19 7.11
CA ILE A 80 -14.21 -1.18 7.61
C ILE A 80 -15.38 -1.26 8.61
N GLU A 81 -15.52 -0.26 9.48
CA GLU A 81 -16.66 -0.17 10.41
C GLU A 81 -18.00 0.01 9.71
N ASN A 82 -18.00 0.58 8.49
CA ASN A 82 -19.19 0.71 7.65
C ASN A 82 -19.38 -0.48 6.68
N GLY A 83 -18.63 -1.56 6.85
CA GLY A 83 -18.84 -2.81 6.11
C GLY A 83 -17.95 -3.00 4.88
N ALA A 84 -16.87 -2.24 4.72
CA ALA A 84 -15.86 -2.54 3.70
C ALA A 84 -15.21 -3.91 3.97
N ASP A 85 -15.08 -4.73 2.94
CA ASP A 85 -14.40 -6.02 3.00
C ASP A 85 -12.88 -5.82 2.89
N VAL A 86 -12.16 -6.19 3.95
CA VAL A 86 -10.70 -6.10 4.05
C VAL A 86 -9.96 -6.99 3.04
N ASN A 87 -10.63 -8.01 2.51
CA ASN A 87 -10.07 -8.99 1.58
C ASN A 87 -10.55 -8.83 0.14
N GLN A 88 -11.41 -7.84 -0.14
CA GLN A 88 -11.89 -7.59 -1.50
C GLN A 88 -10.74 -7.17 -2.41
N ALA A 89 -10.44 -8.03 -3.39
CA ALA A 89 -9.42 -7.80 -4.38
C ALA A 89 -9.96 -6.95 -5.54
N LEU A 90 -9.13 -6.07 -6.09
CA LEU A 90 -9.45 -5.37 -7.32
C LEU A 90 -9.60 -6.39 -8.47
N PRO A 91 -10.70 -6.36 -9.25
CA PRO A 91 -10.95 -7.34 -10.30
C PRO A 91 -9.84 -7.41 -11.36
N GLU A 92 -9.23 -6.27 -11.67
CA GLU A 92 -8.24 -6.15 -12.74
C GLU A 92 -6.84 -6.64 -12.36
N THR A 93 -6.42 -6.41 -11.11
CA THR A 93 -5.05 -6.66 -10.64
C THR A 93 -4.95 -7.74 -9.57
N GLY A 94 -6.06 -8.12 -8.93
CA GLY A 94 -6.07 -9.01 -7.77
C GLY A 94 -5.50 -8.36 -6.51
N GLU A 95 -5.24 -7.06 -6.51
CA GLU A 95 -4.68 -6.36 -5.35
C GLU A 95 -5.72 -6.20 -4.25
N THR A 96 -5.35 -6.55 -3.02
CA THR A 96 -6.15 -6.30 -1.82
C THR A 96 -5.71 -5.00 -1.13
N PRO A 97 -6.48 -4.44 -0.20
CA PRO A 97 -6.07 -3.26 0.58
C PRO A 97 -4.70 -3.41 1.24
N LEU A 98 -4.34 -4.64 1.64
CA LEU A 98 -3.04 -4.94 2.22
C LEU A 98 -1.89 -4.79 1.21
N HIS A 99 -2.12 -5.19 -0.05
CA HIS A 99 -1.19 -4.94 -1.16
C HIS A 99 -1.02 -3.45 -1.42
N ALA A 100 -2.13 -2.69 -1.43
CA ALA A 100 -2.14 -1.25 -1.68
C ALA A 100 -1.35 -0.47 -0.62
N ALA A 101 -1.51 -0.83 0.66
CA ALA A 101 -0.75 -0.23 1.77
C ALA A 101 0.77 -0.41 1.65
N LEU A 102 1.23 -1.44 0.93
CA LEU A 102 2.64 -1.80 0.79
C LEU A 102 3.25 -1.39 -0.57
N SER A 103 2.56 -0.55 -1.35
CA SER A 103 3.01 -0.12 -2.68
C SER A 103 3.95 1.10 -2.68
N LYS A 104 4.20 1.72 -1.51
CA LYS A 104 5.00 2.96 -1.40
C LYS A 104 6.08 2.84 -0.34
N SER A 105 7.20 3.52 -0.58
CA SER A 105 8.39 3.48 0.29
C SER A 105 8.28 4.30 1.58
N ASN A 106 7.21 5.10 1.76
CA ASN A 106 7.02 5.94 2.96
C ASN A 106 6.49 5.13 4.17
N ARG A 107 7.38 4.32 4.73
CA ARG A 107 7.10 3.26 5.72
C ARG A 107 6.25 3.67 6.92
N TRP A 108 6.50 4.82 7.55
CA TRP A 108 5.83 5.19 8.82
C TRP A 108 4.33 5.47 8.66
N LYS A 109 3.91 5.97 7.48
CA LYS A 109 2.51 6.30 7.22
C LYS A 109 1.65 5.04 7.05
N TYR A 110 2.22 3.98 6.49
CA TYR A 110 1.47 2.77 6.12
C TYR A 110 1.44 1.70 7.21
N THR A 111 2.40 1.67 8.13
CA THR A 111 2.40 0.67 9.22
C THR A 111 1.11 0.64 10.04
N PRO A 112 0.49 1.77 10.43
CA PRO A 112 -0.81 1.74 11.08
C PRO A 112 -1.91 1.11 10.23
N VAL A 113 -1.89 1.32 8.91
CA VAL A 113 -2.84 0.70 7.96
C VAL A 113 -2.63 -0.81 7.91
N VAL A 114 -1.38 -1.28 7.76
CA VAL A 114 -1.05 -2.71 7.71
C VAL A 114 -1.54 -3.41 8.98
N LYS A 115 -1.22 -2.84 10.15
CA LYS A 115 -1.66 -3.40 11.45
C LYS A 115 -3.17 -3.43 11.57
N LEU A 116 -3.86 -2.35 11.18
CA LEU A 116 -5.31 -2.28 11.21
C LEU A 116 -5.92 -3.35 10.31
N LEU A 117 -5.49 -3.46 9.06
CA LEU A 117 -6.01 -4.44 8.11
C LEU A 117 -5.82 -5.88 8.63
N LEU A 118 -4.62 -6.21 9.12
CA LEU A 118 -4.35 -7.53 9.71
C LEU A 118 -5.20 -7.79 10.95
N ALA A 119 -5.37 -6.81 11.83
CA ALA A 119 -6.23 -6.92 13.01
C ALA A 119 -7.72 -7.12 12.66
N ARG A 120 -8.15 -6.64 11.48
CA ARG A 120 -9.51 -6.82 10.95
C ARG A 120 -9.65 -8.06 10.06
N GLY A 121 -8.64 -8.94 10.00
CA GLY A 121 -8.72 -10.22 9.31
C GLY A 121 -8.26 -10.22 7.85
N ALA A 122 -7.43 -9.26 7.44
CA ALA A 122 -6.81 -9.30 6.12
C ALA A 122 -5.89 -10.53 5.97
N ASP A 123 -6.06 -11.25 4.88
CA ASP A 123 -5.32 -12.47 4.55
C ASP A 123 -4.01 -12.13 3.81
N PRO A 124 -2.83 -12.35 4.43
CA PRO A 124 -1.55 -12.02 3.81
C PRO A 124 -1.12 -13.03 2.73
N SER A 125 -1.85 -14.14 2.56
CA SER A 125 -1.55 -15.17 1.57
C SER A 125 -2.14 -14.90 0.19
N ARG A 126 -3.01 -13.89 0.06
CA ARG A 126 -3.57 -13.48 -1.23
C ARG A 126 -2.48 -13.03 -2.19
N THR A 127 -2.65 -13.37 -3.45
CA THR A 127 -1.73 -13.06 -4.55
C THR A 127 -2.42 -12.16 -5.57
N THR A 128 -1.65 -11.27 -6.19
CA THR A 128 -2.12 -10.50 -7.35
C THR A 128 -2.28 -11.40 -8.58
N ILE A 129 -2.88 -10.86 -9.64
CA ILE A 129 -2.96 -11.52 -10.95
C ILE A 129 -1.71 -11.12 -11.73
N PRO A 130 -0.84 -12.03 -12.20
CA PRO A 130 0.40 -11.66 -12.88
C PRO A 130 0.18 -10.97 -14.24
N GLY A 131 1.10 -10.07 -14.61
CA GLY A 131 1.14 -9.40 -15.91
C GLY A 131 0.19 -8.20 -16.07
N ARG A 132 -0.51 -7.80 -15.01
CA ARG A 132 -1.50 -6.70 -15.02
C ARG A 132 -0.83 -5.38 -14.70
N GLU A 133 -1.16 -4.34 -15.46
CA GLU A 133 -0.65 -3.00 -15.19
C GLU A 133 -1.28 -2.45 -13.91
N THR A 134 -0.44 -2.07 -12.97
CA THR A 134 -0.82 -1.32 -11.77
C THR A 134 -0.72 0.17 -12.08
N GLY A 135 -1.65 0.97 -11.55
CA GLY A 135 -1.56 2.44 -11.59
C GLY A 135 -0.46 3.01 -10.68
N GLY A 136 0.40 2.17 -10.10
CA GLY A 136 1.47 2.58 -9.21
C GLY A 136 2.67 3.18 -9.96
N PHE A 137 3.29 4.21 -9.38
CA PHE A 137 4.54 4.82 -9.83
C PHE A 137 5.75 3.86 -9.63
N MET A 138 5.78 2.72 -10.34
CA MET A 138 6.81 1.68 -10.16
C MET A 138 7.56 1.40 -11.47
N ARG A 139 8.87 1.11 -11.35
CA ARG A 139 9.76 0.76 -12.47
C ARG A 139 9.36 -0.54 -13.18
N ASP A 140 8.64 -1.42 -12.49
CA ASP A 140 7.95 -2.57 -13.06
C ASP A 140 6.45 -2.35 -12.83
N CYS A 141 5.77 -1.77 -13.82
CA CYS A 141 4.35 -1.42 -13.72
C CYS A 141 3.43 -2.64 -13.67
N ARG A 142 3.95 -3.87 -13.80
CA ARG A 142 3.15 -5.09 -13.85
C ARG A 142 3.24 -5.88 -12.56
N THR A 143 2.08 -6.31 -12.07
CA THR A 143 1.96 -7.33 -11.02
C THR A 143 2.67 -8.62 -11.44
N LYS A 144 3.20 -9.35 -10.45
CA LYS A 144 3.98 -10.58 -10.64
C LYS A 144 3.32 -11.79 -9.97
N GLY A 145 2.06 -11.71 -9.58
CA GLY A 145 1.45 -12.77 -8.77
C GLY A 145 1.96 -12.76 -7.33
N GLU A 146 2.44 -11.61 -6.87
CA GLU A 146 3.11 -11.45 -5.60
C GLU A 146 2.11 -11.40 -4.43
N THR A 147 2.58 -11.77 -3.24
CA THR A 147 1.85 -11.61 -1.98
C THR A 147 2.17 -10.28 -1.31
N ALA A 148 1.39 -9.91 -0.27
CA ALA A 148 1.68 -8.76 0.58
C ALA A 148 3.12 -8.79 1.14
N LEU A 149 3.66 -9.97 1.47
CA LEU A 149 5.02 -10.10 2.00
C LEU A 149 6.10 -9.74 0.98
N HIS A 150 5.89 -9.99 -0.31
CA HIS A 150 6.80 -9.56 -1.38
C HIS A 150 6.87 -8.03 -1.45
N ARG A 151 5.72 -7.34 -1.36
CA ARG A 151 5.68 -5.87 -1.34
C ARG A 151 6.28 -5.30 -0.06
N ALA A 152 6.02 -5.91 1.09
CA ALA A 152 6.67 -5.51 2.34
C ALA A 152 8.19 -5.70 2.28
N ALA A 153 8.66 -6.77 1.64
CA ALA A 153 10.08 -6.99 1.41
C ALA A 153 10.70 -5.85 0.59
N ALA A 154 10.05 -5.40 -0.48
CA ALA A 154 10.55 -4.30 -1.30
C ALA A 154 10.41 -2.90 -0.63
N PHE A 155 9.28 -2.62 0.03
CA PHE A 155 8.92 -1.25 0.44
C PHE A 155 8.70 -1.08 1.94
N GLY A 156 8.07 -2.06 2.60
CA GLY A 156 7.69 -2.04 4.01
C GLY A 156 8.87 -1.93 5.00
N ASN A 157 8.59 -1.76 6.28
CA ASN A 157 9.61 -1.79 7.34
C ASN A 157 9.68 -3.18 8.02
N GLU A 158 10.61 -3.33 8.97
CA GLU A 158 10.74 -4.56 9.75
C GLU A 158 9.47 -4.90 10.53
N GLU A 159 8.73 -3.90 10.98
CA GLU A 159 7.51 -4.08 11.75
C GLU A 159 6.35 -4.60 10.88
N ASP A 160 6.21 -4.11 9.65
CA ASP A 160 5.24 -4.59 8.67
C ASP A 160 5.54 -6.06 8.34
N ILE A 161 6.81 -6.39 8.10
CA ILE A 161 7.26 -7.77 7.83
C ILE A 161 6.95 -8.68 9.01
N ARG A 162 7.30 -8.28 10.24
CA ARG A 162 6.98 -9.06 11.45
C ARG A 162 5.47 -9.22 11.63
N SER A 163 4.68 -8.20 11.34
CA SER A 163 3.22 -8.25 11.44
C SER A 163 2.64 -9.24 10.44
N LEU A 164 3.11 -9.22 9.18
CA LEU A 164 2.69 -10.17 8.15
C LEU A 164 3.08 -11.61 8.48
N LEU A 165 4.32 -11.84 8.91
CA LEU A 165 4.78 -13.16 9.34
C LEU A 165 3.98 -13.67 10.55
N GLY A 166 3.71 -12.79 11.52
CA GLY A 166 2.87 -13.09 12.68
C GLY A 166 1.42 -13.40 12.31
N ALA A 167 0.91 -12.83 11.22
CA ALA A 167 -0.40 -13.12 10.65
C ALA A 167 -0.41 -14.36 9.73
N GLY A 168 0.68 -15.12 9.66
CA GLY A 168 0.76 -16.37 8.89
C GLY A 168 1.20 -16.23 7.43
N ALA A 169 1.80 -15.10 7.05
CA ALA A 169 2.41 -14.96 5.73
C ALA A 169 3.53 -15.99 5.53
N LYS A 170 3.51 -16.69 4.39
CA LYS A 170 4.56 -17.65 4.02
C LYS A 170 5.82 -16.93 3.57
N VAL A 171 6.92 -17.11 4.32
CA VAL A 171 8.22 -16.50 4.03
C VAL A 171 8.87 -17.01 2.74
N ASP A 172 8.53 -18.23 2.34
CA ASP A 172 9.00 -18.94 1.15
C ASP A 172 7.99 -18.93 0.00
N ALA A 173 6.97 -18.06 0.07
CA ALA A 173 6.04 -17.86 -1.05
C ALA A 173 6.82 -17.47 -2.30
N LEU A 174 6.36 -17.94 -3.46
CA LEU A 174 6.96 -17.63 -4.76
C LEU A 174 5.96 -16.87 -5.60
N ASP A 175 6.41 -15.81 -6.24
CA ASP A 175 5.65 -15.11 -7.27
C ASP A 175 5.64 -15.90 -8.60
N ALA A 176 5.01 -15.36 -9.64
CA ALA A 176 4.89 -16.01 -10.95
C ALA A 176 6.24 -16.20 -11.68
N ASN A 177 7.29 -15.48 -11.28
CA ASN A 177 8.65 -15.64 -11.82
C ASN A 177 9.48 -16.63 -10.99
N GLY A 178 8.94 -17.14 -9.87
CA GLY A 178 9.66 -17.98 -8.93
C GLY A 178 10.51 -17.17 -7.93
N ASP A 179 10.28 -15.86 -7.81
CA ASP A 179 10.99 -15.02 -6.86
C ASP A 179 10.32 -15.07 -5.50
N SER A 180 11.13 -15.12 -4.44
CA SER A 180 10.66 -15.09 -3.06
C SER A 180 10.67 -13.67 -2.49
N PRO A 181 10.01 -13.41 -1.33
CA PRO A 181 10.15 -12.14 -0.63
C PRO A 181 11.61 -11.79 -0.34
N LEU A 182 12.46 -12.78 -0.04
CA LEU A 182 13.90 -12.56 0.15
C LEU A 182 14.58 -12.08 -1.14
N SER A 183 14.22 -12.66 -2.30
CA SER A 183 14.73 -12.24 -3.61
C SER A 183 14.37 -10.77 -3.89
N TRP A 184 13.11 -10.39 -3.62
CA TRP A 184 12.64 -9.01 -3.74
C TRP A 184 13.43 -8.08 -2.80
N ALA A 185 13.57 -8.42 -1.51
CA ALA A 185 14.37 -7.62 -0.59
C ALA A 185 15.82 -7.44 -1.06
N SER A 186 16.41 -8.46 -1.70
CA SER A 186 17.75 -8.36 -2.28
C SER A 186 17.80 -7.40 -3.47
N TRP A 187 16.85 -7.47 -4.41
CA TRP A 187 16.80 -6.59 -5.58
C TRP A 187 16.58 -5.12 -5.23
N TYR A 188 15.80 -4.87 -4.18
CA TYR A 188 15.54 -3.54 -3.66
C TYR A 188 16.60 -3.06 -2.65
N LEU A 189 17.72 -3.77 -2.54
CA LEU A 189 18.89 -3.41 -1.71
C LEU A 189 18.49 -3.11 -0.26
N ARG A 190 17.61 -3.94 0.30
CA ARG A 190 17.08 -3.75 1.65
C ARG A 190 18.15 -4.02 2.72
N PRO A 191 18.06 -3.37 3.89
CA PRO A 191 19.04 -3.54 4.95
C PRO A 191 19.07 -4.98 5.46
N GLY A 192 20.22 -5.38 6.03
CA GLY A 192 20.43 -6.72 6.57
C GLY A 192 19.37 -7.15 7.58
N ALA A 193 18.82 -6.23 8.38
CA ALA A 193 17.74 -6.53 9.30
C ALA A 193 16.47 -7.05 8.59
N VAL A 194 16.08 -6.44 7.47
CA VAL A 194 14.95 -6.89 6.64
C VAL A 194 15.25 -8.24 5.99
N LEU A 195 16.44 -8.37 5.40
CA LEU A 195 16.87 -9.65 4.81
C LEU A 195 16.88 -10.76 5.85
N GLY A 196 17.18 -10.45 7.12
CA GLY A 196 17.32 -11.42 8.19
C GLY A 196 15.96 -11.98 8.61
N LEU A 197 14.93 -11.13 8.61
CA LEU A 197 13.54 -11.55 8.85
C LEU A 197 12.98 -12.44 7.74
N LEU A 198 13.49 -12.30 6.51
CA LEU A 198 13.03 -13.03 5.34
C LEU A 198 13.91 -14.24 4.99
N CYS A 199 14.95 -14.51 5.77
CA CYS A 199 15.76 -15.71 5.59
C CYS A 199 14.98 -16.96 5.98
N TYR A 200 15.00 -17.98 5.11
CA TYR A 200 14.38 -19.28 5.34
C TYR A 200 15.28 -20.40 4.80
N GLY A 201 15.02 -21.66 5.18
CA GLY A 201 15.73 -22.82 4.63
C GLY A 201 17.26 -22.71 4.74
N PRO A 202 18.03 -22.79 3.64
CA PRO A 202 19.49 -22.64 3.63
C PRO A 202 19.98 -21.18 3.58
N TYR A 203 19.09 -20.21 3.36
CA TYR A 203 19.48 -18.81 3.14
C TYR A 203 19.79 -18.11 4.48
N ARG A 204 21.00 -17.55 4.63
CA ARG A 204 21.46 -16.85 5.84
C ARG A 204 22.25 -15.61 5.48
N ILE A 205 22.18 -14.59 6.33
CA ILE A 205 23.06 -13.42 6.25
C ILE A 205 24.37 -13.72 6.94
N ARG A 206 25.50 -13.45 6.28
CA ARG A 206 26.82 -13.51 6.91
C ARG A 206 26.91 -12.47 8.03
N ALA A 207 27.30 -12.91 9.23
CA ALA A 207 27.32 -12.09 10.45
C ALA A 207 28.19 -10.82 10.38
N GLU A 208 29.09 -10.73 9.41
CA GLU A 208 29.98 -9.58 9.21
C GLU A 208 29.26 -8.35 8.62
N ARG A 209 28.09 -8.53 8.00
CA ARG A 209 27.32 -7.45 7.33
C ARG A 209 26.28 -6.77 8.23
N THR A 210 26.17 -7.17 9.50
CA THR A 210 25.16 -6.63 10.44
C THR A 210 25.61 -5.37 11.17
N LYS A 211 26.86 -4.91 10.99
CA LYS A 211 27.44 -3.76 11.72
C LYS A 211 27.52 -2.47 10.92
N ASP A 212 27.48 -2.52 9.59
CA ASP A 212 27.59 -1.34 8.72
C ASP A 212 26.21 -0.88 8.24
N THR A 213 25.49 -0.15 9.10
CA THR A 213 24.34 0.64 8.66
C THR A 213 24.43 2.06 9.19
N THR A 214 25.46 2.78 8.77
CA THR A 214 25.36 4.23 8.56
C THR A 214 25.46 4.48 7.05
N CYS A 215 24.36 4.31 6.33
CA CYS A 215 24.26 4.85 4.99
C CYS A 215 24.08 6.37 5.10
N GLU A 216 25.17 7.11 5.00
CA GLU A 216 25.11 8.42 4.38
C GLU A 216 24.56 8.27 2.95
N PRO A 217 23.80 9.25 2.42
CA PRO A 217 23.29 9.20 1.07
C PRO A 217 24.44 9.44 0.08
N ALA A 218 25.22 8.40 -0.21
CA ALA A 218 26.25 8.43 -1.22
C ALA A 218 25.61 8.32 -2.60
N THR A 219 25.61 9.45 -3.28
CA THR A 219 25.48 9.63 -4.72
C THR A 219 26.21 8.55 -5.52
N GLY A 220 25.50 7.94 -6.48
CA GLY A 220 26.00 7.29 -7.70
C GLY A 220 27.41 6.68 -7.70
N SER A 221 27.47 5.35 -7.60
CA SER A 221 28.37 4.56 -8.46
C SER A 221 27.88 3.12 -8.57
N MET A 222 27.80 2.66 -9.82
CA MET A 222 27.61 1.26 -10.18
C MET A 222 28.83 0.45 -9.74
N GLU A 223 28.68 -0.50 -8.83
CA GLU A 223 29.61 -1.63 -8.78
C GLU A 223 29.17 -2.68 -9.79
N ARG A 224 29.78 -2.57 -10.97
CA ARG A 224 29.98 -3.67 -11.90
C ARG A 224 30.75 -4.76 -11.16
N ASP A 225 30.12 -5.89 -10.86
CA ASP A 225 30.76 -7.22 -10.82
C ASP A 225 29.72 -8.32 -10.54
N LEU A 226 28.88 -8.56 -11.55
CA LEU A 226 28.15 -9.82 -11.72
C LEU A 226 28.31 -10.29 -13.17
N LEU A 227 29.55 -10.64 -13.54
CA LEU A 227 29.81 -11.42 -14.75
C LEU A 227 29.75 -12.90 -14.39
N GLY A 228 28.53 -13.44 -14.37
CA GLY A 228 28.32 -14.87 -14.61
C GLY A 228 28.76 -15.18 -16.04
N ARG A 229 29.78 -16.03 -16.19
CA ARG A 229 30.23 -16.50 -17.51
C ARG A 229 29.18 -17.44 -18.09
N PRO A 230 28.85 -17.34 -19.40
CA PRO A 230 27.97 -18.31 -20.04
C PRO A 230 28.69 -19.66 -20.17
N HIS A 231 27.97 -20.74 -19.86
CA HIS A 231 28.38 -22.09 -20.20
C HIS A 231 28.19 -22.30 -21.71
N TYR A 232 29.32 -22.54 -22.38
CA TYR A 232 29.59 -23.10 -23.72
C TYR A 232 28.67 -22.73 -24.89
#